data_AF-A0A524C5M9-F1
#
_entry.id   AF-A0A524C5M9-F1
#
_cell.length_a   1.000
_cell.length_b   1.000
_cell.length_c   1.000
_cell.angle_alpha   90.00
_cell.angle_beta   90.00
_cell.angle_gamma   90.00
#
_symmetry.space_group_name_H-M   'P 1'
#
loop_
_entity.id
_entity.type
_entity.pdbx_description
1 polymer ?
#
loop_
_entity_poly.entity_id
_entity_poly.type
_entity_poly.pdbx_seq_one_letter_code
_entity_poly.pdbx_strand_id
1 'polypeptide(L)' 'MRKSRGRKILHFYNTSGELNRIILFLEDVQKKINYLSLNATVEGKDIKITLFGPRDLQSLASERLRELANKHF' A
#
# COMPACT_ATOMS: atom_id res chain seq x y z
N MET A 1 6.15 -5.74 28.18
CA MET A 1 5.53 -6.39 27.00
C MET A 1 6.10 -5.77 25.73
N ARG A 2 6.77 -6.55 24.86
CA ARG A 2 7.11 -6.09 23.50
C ARG A 2 5.78 -5.94 22.74
N LYS A 3 5.28 -4.72 22.56
CA LYS A 3 4.21 -4.46 21.58
C LYS A 3 4.77 -4.92 20.23
N SER A 4 4.38 -6.09 19.74
CA SER A 4 4.76 -6.50 18.39
C SER A 4 4.31 -5.38 17.47
N ARG A 5 5.25 -4.64 16.87
CA ARG A 5 4.93 -3.78 15.74
C ARG A 5 4.33 -4.74 14.72
N GLY A 6 3.01 -4.62 14.49
CA GLY A 6 2.32 -5.54 13.62
C GLY A 6 2.96 -5.49 12.24
N ARG A 7 2.80 -6.54 11.46
CA ARG A 7 3.07 -6.51 10.02
C ARG A 7 1.76 -6.81 9.32
N LYS A 8 1.37 -5.96 8.37
CA LYS A 8 0.22 -6.21 7.50
C LYS A 8 0.69 -6.20 6.06
N ILE A 9 0.22 -7.15 5.26
CA ILE A 9 0.56 -7.27 3.85
C ILE A 9 -0.74 -7.08 3.06
N LEU A 10 -0.67 -6.24 2.03
CA LEU A 10 -1.74 -6.03 1.05
C LEU A 10 -1.22 -6.38 -0.33
N HIS A 11 -2.10 -7.00 -1.12
CA HIS A 11 -1.87 -7.32 -2.51
C HIS A 11 -2.85 -6.52 -3.36
N PHE A 12 -2.34 -5.88 -4.39
CA PHE A 12 -3.10 -5.18 -5.41
C PHE A 12 -2.68 -5.70 -6.77
N TYR A 13 -3.62 -5.73 -7.70
CA TYR A 13 -3.38 -6.19 -9.05
C TYR A 13 -3.82 -5.12 -10.04
N ASN A 14 -2.91 -4.67 -10.89
CA ASN A 14 -3.20 -3.69 -11.93
C ASN A 14 -3.91 -4.36 -13.10
N THR A 15 -5.24 -4.23 -13.17
CA THR A 15 -6.04 -4.84 -14.23
C THR A 15 -5.76 -4.24 -15.62
N SER A 16 -5.43 -2.95 -15.70
CA SER A 16 -5.17 -2.26 -16.98
C SER A 16 -3.87 -2.71 -17.64
N GLY A 17 -2.89 -3.14 -16.84
CA GLY A 17 -1.54 -3.46 -17.32
C GLY A 17 -0.69 -2.24 -17.69
N GLU A 18 -1.20 -1.03 -17.50
CA GLU A 18 -0.46 0.19 -17.77
C GLU A 18 0.52 0.50 -16.63
N LEU A 19 1.82 0.51 -16.93
CA LEU A 19 2.86 0.84 -15.95
C LEU A 19 2.66 2.24 -15.33
N ASN A 20 2.20 3.21 -16.13
CA ASN A 20 1.95 4.57 -15.65
C ASN A 20 0.94 4.62 -14.48
N ARG A 21 -0.07 3.74 -14.49
CA ARG A 21 -1.04 3.69 -13.38
C ARG A 21 -0.42 3.14 -12.09
N ILE A 22 0.52 2.20 -12.22
CA ILE A 22 1.28 1.71 -11.06
C ILE A 22 2.13 2.83 -10.47
N ILE A 23 2.80 3.61 -11.33
CA ILE A 23 3.64 4.74 -10.90
C ILE A 23 2.77 5.78 -10.17
N LEU A 24 1.67 6.21 -10.77
CA LEU A 24 0.75 7.19 -10.16
C LEU A 24 0.17 6.68 -8.83
N PHE A 25 -0.19 5.39 -8.76
CA PHE A 25 -0.63 4.78 -7.51
C PHE A 25 0.45 4.87 -6.43
N LEU A 26 1.70 4.49 -6.73
CA LEU A 26 2.79 4.53 -5.75
C LEU A 26 3.14 5.95 -5.29
N GLU A 27 3.09 6.94 -6.19
CA GLU A 27 3.26 8.36 -5.82
C GLU A 27 2.16 8.83 -4.87
N ASP A 28 0.90 8.47 -5.13
CA ASP A 28 -0.22 8.80 -4.26
C ASP A 28 -0.11 8.10 -2.90
N VAL A 29 0.38 6.85 -2.88
CA VAL A 29 0.69 6.13 -1.64
C VAL A 29 1.72 6.92 -0.82
N GLN A 30 2.82 7.35 -1.43
CA GLN A 30 3.86 8.13 -0.75
C GLN A 30 3.32 9.44 -0.20
N LYS A 31 2.49 10.16 -0.96
CA LYS A 31 1.87 11.43 -0.54
C LYS A 31 0.88 11.23 0.61
N LYS A 32 0.07 10.16 0.57
CA LYS A 32 -1.02 9.95 1.54
C LYS A 32 -0.62 9.17 2.79
N ILE A 33 0.39 8.31 2.71
CA ILE A 33 0.84 7.42 3.79
C ILE A 33 2.25 7.84 4.23
N ASN A 34 2.34 9.00 4.87
CA ASN A 34 3.60 9.56 5.41
C ASN A 34 3.77 9.38 6.93
N TYR A 35 2.85 8.67 7.58
CA TYR A 35 2.75 8.53 9.04
C TYR A 35 3.11 7.12 9.55
N LEU A 36 3.50 6.20 8.65
CA LEU A 36 4.02 4.88 9.01
C LEU A 36 4.99 4.35 7.96
N SER A 37 5.85 3.43 8.36
CA SER A 37 6.81 2.80 7.44
C SER A 37 6.12 1.73 6.59
N LEU A 38 6.36 1.77 5.28
CA LEU A 38 5.86 0.79 4.33
C LEU A 38 6.94 0.40 3.33
N ASN A 39 6.84 -0.83 2.80
CA ASN A 39 7.59 -1.27 1.64
C ASN A 39 6.62 -1.66 0.53
N ALA A 40 6.92 -1.29 -0.71
CA ALA A 40 6.19 -1.71 -1.90
C ALA A 40 7.10 -2.52 -2.82
N THR A 41 6.60 -3.63 -3.36
CA THR A 41 7.27 -4.44 -4.37
C THR A 41 6.33 -4.59 -5.55
N VAL A 42 6.84 -4.41 -6.77
CA VAL A 42 6.07 -4.52 -8.01
C VAL A 42 6.69 -5.60 -8.87
N GLU A 43 5.88 -6.56 -9.30
CA GLU A 43 6.26 -7.66 -10.19
C GLU A 43 5.24 -7.72 -11.34
N GLY A 44 5.56 -7.07 -12.46
CA GLY A 44 4.63 -6.92 -13.58
C GLY A 44 3.37 -6.15 -13.21
N LYS A 45 2.23 -6.85 -13.09
CA LYS A 45 0.94 -6.27 -12.69
C LYS A 45 0.65 -6.42 -11.19
N ASP A 46 1.44 -7.21 -10.48
CA ASP A 46 1.28 -7.50 -9.07
C ASP A 46 2.01 -6.48 -8.21
N ILE A 47 1.30 -5.93 -7.22
CA ILE A 47 1.82 -4.92 -6.31
C ILE A 47 1.60 -5.41 -4.89
N LYS A 48 2.69 -5.57 -4.15
CA LYS A 48 2.68 -6.00 -2.76
C LYS A 48 3.11 -4.85 -1.86
N ILE A 49 2.25 -4.44 -0.95
CA ILE A 49 2.56 -3.41 0.05
C ILE A 49 2.60 -4.04 1.44
N THR A 50 3.73 -3.88 2.13
CA THR A 50 3.90 -4.28 3.54
C THR A 50 3.90 -3.05 4.43
N LEU A 51 3.02 -3.02 5.43
CA LEU A 51 2.90 -1.95 6.42
C LEU A 51 3.52 -2.38 7.74
N PHE A 52 4.24 -1.46 8.38
CA PHE A 52 4.89 -1.64 9.68
C PHE A 52 4.44 -0.56 10.66
N GLY A 53 4.14 -0.95 11.91
CA GLY A 53 3.73 0.01 12.95
C GLY A 53 2.60 -0.49 13.87
N PRO A 54 1.90 0.43 14.56
CA PRO A 54 0.71 0.13 15.34
C PRO A 54 -0.43 -0.42 14.47
N ARG A 55 -1.25 -1.34 15.02
CA ARG A 55 -2.35 -1.98 14.28
C ARG A 55 -3.39 -0.99 13.78
N ASP A 56 -3.72 0.03 14.57
CA ASP A 56 -4.74 1.01 14.21
C ASP A 56 -4.31 1.85 13.00
N LEU A 57 -3.04 2.29 12.98
CA LEU A 57 -2.47 3.01 11.83
C LEU A 57 -2.37 2.11 10.59
N GLN A 58 -2.09 0.80 10.77
CA GLN A 58 -2.14 -0.16 9.66
C GLN A 58 -3.54 -0.34 9.12
N SER A 59 -4.57 -0.31 9.97
CA SER A 59 -5.97 -0.39 9.52
C SER A 59 -6.33 0.84 8.69
N LEU A 60 -6.06 2.03 9.22
CA LEU A 60 -6.29 3.30 8.51
C LEU A 60 -5.55 3.36 7.16
N ALA A 61 -4.28 2.95 7.13
CA ALA A 61 -3.53 2.92 5.88
C ALA A 61 -4.06 1.85 4.91
N SER A 62 -4.53 0.70 5.40
CA SER A 62 -5.13 -0.33 4.54
C SER A 62 -6.37 0.18 3.80
N GLU A 63 -7.23 0.92 4.50
CA GLU A 63 -8.43 1.53 3.91
C GLU A 63 -8.06 2.55 2.84
N ARG A 64 -7.15 3.47 3.17
CA ARG A 64 -6.65 4.48 2.21
C ARG A 64 -5.98 3.85 0.99
N LEU A 65 -5.22 2.77 1.16
CA LEU A 65 -4.59 2.05 0.06
C LEU A 65 -5.62 1.39 -0.86
N ARG A 66 -6.70 0.83 -0.31
CA ARG A 66 -7.80 0.27 -1.11
C ARG A 66 -8.52 1.35 -1.90
N GLU A 67 -8.79 2.51 -1.28
CA GLU A 67 -9.38 3.65 -1.99
C GLU A 67 -8.50 4.17 -3.12
N LEU A 68 -7.18 4.23 -2.91
CA LEU A 68 -6.24 4.61 -3.96
C LEU A 68 -6.20 3.56 -5.08
N ALA A 69 -6.15 2.27 -4.73
CA ALA A 69 -6.13 1.19 -5.72
C ALA A 69 -7.39 1.25 -6.61
N ASN A 70 -8.58 1.44 -6.04
CA ASN A 70 -9.83 1.56 -6.80
C ASN A 70 -9.89 2.77 -7.75
N LYS A 71 -9.04 3.79 -7.54
CA LYS A 71 -8.95 4.96 -8.44
C LYS A 71 -8.02 4.71 -9.62
N HIS A 72 -7.05 3.80 -9.44
CA HIS A 72 -5.99 3.55 -10.41
C HIS A 72 -6.19 2.23 -11.18
N PHE A 73 -6.79 1.21 -10.57
CA PHE A 73 -6.89 -0.16 -11.13
C PHE A 73 -8.33 -0.64 -11.32
#